data_AF-E3LQP5-F1
#
_entry.id   AF-E3LQP5-F1
#
_cell.length_a   1.000
_cell.length_b   1.000
_cell.length_c   1.000
_cell.angle_alpha   90.00
_cell.angle_beta   90.00
_cell.angle_gamma   90.00
#
_symmetry.space_group_name_H-M   'P 1'
#
loop_
_entity.id
_entity.type
_entity.pdbx_description
1 polymer ?
#
loop_
_entity_poly.entity_id
_entity_poly.type
_entity_poly.pdbx_seq_one_letter_code
_entity_poly.pdbx_strand_id
1 'polypeptide(L)'
;MQEIVDSWAPRVTDMDLWECWNIRESTIPSQEVECDEDSNENWMSLFKNPKLRLDTLMLNCWTYESRNKLRILERNCFNHNIHVKKFEIRNIFSITPTVLNMLDRETLEEVSLHITRESVEKLDEFLSSEHLKGIKMLNITTDLCPSDLPLRNFQNLPRLTIGLEGKHVERRHANFIKKLADFIKNLLNSTQLQFCHLSERYTVKMERIMTEFQSRETMVPGFPNIRRFPIPGSNMSSNRILLFTLSSLLSFSIAADSCRDFDNNCRDWITVNPNACDSTEYIKRSCLKSCGQCGDVDPKYDLRRLSQELTPIGFLVGKWRSEHGGKAIFPTIPKFTFGEEIEISIPDDAMQSAHALNYTAFAWSINDKDELHSEYGYISVKPNTKEVALTTVMNNGFVTVEEGPVNGNQIRFRLKDIGRISFSRDLPVHDLVREWTLLDRSTLQARLNMETLTHGMQEHTFIRYNKIEP
;
A
#
# COMPACT_ATOMS: atom_id res chain seq x y z
N MET A 1 31.76 -21.99 -28.61
CA MET A 1 30.90 -20.77 -28.59
C MET A 1 29.52 -21.06 -28.00
N GLN A 2 28.90 -22.23 -28.27
CA GLN A 2 27.66 -22.67 -27.62
C GLN A 2 27.77 -22.79 -26.07
N GLU A 3 28.87 -23.36 -25.56
CA GLU A 3 29.06 -23.60 -24.11
C GLU A 3 29.22 -22.32 -23.26
N ILE A 4 29.64 -21.19 -23.85
CA ILE A 4 29.84 -19.95 -23.10
C ILE A 4 28.50 -19.27 -22.78
N VAL A 5 27.51 -19.41 -23.67
CA VAL A 5 26.18 -18.80 -23.53
C VAL A 5 25.36 -19.46 -22.41
N ASP A 6 25.46 -20.78 -22.24
CA ASP A 6 24.70 -21.53 -21.22
C ASP A 6 25.22 -21.30 -19.78
N SER A 7 26.48 -20.90 -19.63
CA SER A 7 27.11 -20.64 -18.33
C SER A 7 26.81 -19.25 -17.77
N TRP A 8 26.43 -18.29 -18.62
CA TRP A 8 26.26 -16.89 -18.25
C TRP A 8 24.88 -16.64 -17.60
N ALA A 9 24.88 -15.92 -16.47
CA ALA A 9 23.67 -15.36 -15.87
C ALA A 9 23.61 -13.87 -16.24
N PRO A 10 22.73 -13.47 -17.16
CA PRO A 10 22.63 -12.07 -17.58
C PRO A 10 22.18 -11.22 -16.40
N ARG A 11 22.87 -10.11 -16.16
CA ARG A 11 22.51 -9.12 -15.13
C ARG A 11 21.43 -8.13 -15.60
N VAL A 12 20.84 -8.40 -16.77
CA VAL A 12 19.86 -7.55 -17.44
C VAL A 12 18.53 -7.58 -16.68
N THR A 13 18.01 -6.40 -16.34
CA THR A 13 16.71 -6.24 -15.67
C THR A 13 15.65 -5.71 -16.61
N ASP A 14 16.00 -4.83 -17.56
CA ASP A 14 15.03 -4.18 -18.44
C ASP A 14 15.52 -4.19 -19.88
N MET A 15 14.59 -4.42 -20.80
CA MET A 15 14.83 -4.35 -22.25
C MET A 15 13.72 -3.57 -22.93
N ASP A 16 14.10 -2.54 -23.69
CA ASP A 16 13.15 -1.66 -24.39
C ASP A 16 13.50 -1.60 -25.88
N LEU A 17 12.58 -2.03 -26.75
CA LEU A 17 12.74 -1.92 -28.20
C LEU A 17 12.11 -0.61 -28.69
N TRP A 18 12.94 0.33 -29.15
CA TRP A 18 12.53 1.47 -29.98
C TRP A 18 13.05 1.22 -31.40
N GLU A 19 13.77 2.15 -32.02
CA GLU A 19 14.53 1.88 -33.25
C GLU A 19 15.65 0.84 -33.02
N CYS A 20 16.21 0.85 -31.82
CA CYS A 20 17.19 -0.11 -31.30
C CYS A 20 16.72 -0.75 -29.98
N TRP A 21 17.38 -1.86 -29.59
CA TRP A 21 17.22 -2.44 -28.26
C TRP A 21 18.03 -1.62 -27.27
N ASN A 22 17.37 -1.08 -26.25
CA ASN A 22 18.00 -0.52 -25.06
C ASN A 22 17.98 -1.56 -23.96
N ILE A 23 19.12 -1.81 -23.32
CA ILE A 23 19.32 -2.89 -22.34
C ILE A 23 19.85 -2.28 -21.05
N ARG A 24 19.23 -2.59 -19.91
CA ARG A 24 19.66 -2.11 -18.59
C ARG A 24 20.11 -3.28 -17.71
N GLU A 25 21.22 -3.09 -16.99
CA GLU A 25 21.81 -4.11 -16.09
C GLU A 25 21.75 -3.69 -14.61
N SER A 26 21.63 -4.69 -13.72
CA SER A 26 21.39 -4.55 -12.26
C SER A 26 22.54 -3.96 -11.42
N THR A 27 23.63 -3.44 -12.01
CA THR A 27 24.73 -2.85 -11.23
C THR A 27 24.81 -1.32 -11.36
N ILE A 28 24.37 -0.63 -10.29
CA ILE A 28 24.65 0.77 -9.87
C ILE A 28 23.86 1.87 -10.65
N PRO A 29 23.42 2.98 -9.99
CA PRO A 29 22.37 3.86 -10.50
C PRO A 29 22.83 4.67 -11.73
N SER A 30 21.92 4.76 -12.71
CA SER A 30 21.90 5.76 -13.78
C SER A 30 23.19 5.89 -14.60
N GLN A 31 23.56 4.86 -15.34
CA GLN A 31 24.24 5.05 -16.62
C GLN A 31 23.24 4.69 -17.73
N GLU A 32 22.63 5.71 -18.34
CA GLU A 32 22.03 5.55 -19.66
C GLU A 32 23.17 5.22 -20.62
N VAL A 33 23.36 3.94 -20.90
CA VAL A 33 24.26 3.50 -21.97
C VAL A 33 23.49 3.75 -23.27
N GLU A 34 23.74 4.91 -23.89
CA GLU A 34 23.30 5.18 -25.26
C GLU A 34 23.87 4.08 -26.16
N CYS A 35 22.99 3.29 -26.75
CA CYS A 35 23.37 2.13 -27.55
C CYS A 35 23.81 2.58 -28.94
N ASP A 36 25.10 2.41 -29.23
CA ASP A 36 25.73 2.63 -30.53
C ASP A 36 25.16 1.63 -31.57
N GLU A 37 24.81 2.13 -32.76
CA GLU A 37 24.05 1.41 -33.79
C GLU A 37 24.72 0.11 -34.26
N ASP A 38 26.05 0.03 -34.17
CA ASP A 38 26.86 -1.08 -34.67
C ASP A 38 26.99 -2.27 -33.70
N SER A 39 26.58 -2.14 -32.43
CA SER A 39 26.73 -3.19 -31.41
C SER A 39 25.58 -4.22 -31.36
N ASN A 40 24.57 -4.04 -32.22
CA ASN A 40 23.23 -4.59 -32.04
C ASN A 40 22.95 -5.95 -32.74
N GLU A 41 23.97 -6.76 -33.04
CA GLU A 41 23.77 -8.14 -33.52
C GLU A 41 23.53 -9.15 -32.37
N ASN A 42 23.79 -8.78 -31.11
CA ASN A 42 23.88 -9.76 -30.02
C ASN A 42 22.67 -9.84 -29.06
N TRP A 43 21.63 -9.01 -29.21
CA TRP A 43 20.42 -9.05 -28.36
C TRP A 43 19.68 -10.39 -28.46
N MET A 44 19.76 -11.09 -29.60
CA MET A 44 19.19 -12.42 -29.78
C MET A 44 19.81 -13.47 -28.84
N SER A 45 21.07 -13.28 -28.43
CA SER A 45 21.73 -14.19 -27.47
C SER A 45 21.12 -14.11 -26.08
N LEU A 46 20.62 -12.92 -25.68
CA LEU A 46 19.92 -12.72 -24.41
C LEU A 46 18.65 -13.55 -24.35
N PHE A 47 17.78 -13.42 -25.36
CA PHE A 47 16.53 -14.19 -25.41
C PHE A 47 16.76 -15.69 -25.58
N LYS A 48 17.91 -16.11 -26.13
CA LYS A 48 18.29 -17.54 -26.19
C LYS A 48 18.75 -18.09 -24.84
N ASN A 49 19.05 -17.24 -23.85
CA ASN A 49 19.52 -17.68 -22.55
C ASN A 49 18.35 -18.02 -21.60
N PRO A 50 18.18 -19.29 -21.20
CA PRO A 50 17.08 -19.72 -20.32
C PRO A 50 17.14 -19.14 -18.90
N LYS A 51 18.27 -18.54 -18.49
CA LYS A 51 18.46 -17.88 -17.19
C LYS A 51 18.06 -16.40 -17.22
N LEU A 52 17.69 -15.84 -18.37
CA LEU A 52 17.23 -14.45 -18.45
C LEU A 52 15.97 -14.25 -17.60
N ARG A 53 15.99 -13.23 -16.74
CA ARG A 53 14.88 -12.83 -15.87
C ARG A 53 14.72 -11.32 -15.97
N LEU A 54 13.70 -10.86 -16.69
CA LEU A 54 13.44 -9.43 -16.86
C LEU A 54 12.42 -8.94 -15.84
N ASP A 55 12.69 -7.77 -15.26
CA ASP A 55 11.67 -6.99 -14.56
C ASP A 55 10.74 -6.31 -15.57
N THR A 56 11.28 -5.73 -16.65
CA THR A 56 10.48 -5.06 -17.69
C THR A 56 10.91 -5.44 -19.11
N LEU A 57 9.94 -5.71 -19.98
CA LEU A 57 10.11 -5.79 -21.44
C LEU A 57 9.15 -4.83 -22.13
N MET A 58 9.67 -3.78 -22.77
CA MET A 58 8.86 -2.80 -23.52
C MET A 58 9.09 -2.95 -25.03
N LEU A 59 8.00 -3.03 -25.80
CA LEU A 59 8.02 -3.12 -27.25
C LEU A 59 7.37 -1.88 -27.87
N ASN A 60 8.20 -1.00 -28.40
CA ASN A 60 7.79 0.27 -29.00
C ASN A 60 7.92 0.25 -30.54
N CYS A 61 6.95 -0.37 -31.21
CA CYS A 61 7.04 -0.75 -32.63
C CYS A 61 6.45 0.28 -33.62
N TRP A 62 6.81 1.57 -33.49
CA TRP A 62 6.30 2.63 -34.38
C TRP A 62 6.97 2.67 -35.75
N THR A 63 8.23 2.26 -35.83
CA THR A 63 9.08 2.38 -37.03
C THR A 63 9.13 1.08 -37.85
N TYR A 64 9.68 1.13 -39.05
CA TYR A 64 9.87 -0.06 -39.87
C TYR A 64 10.94 -1.00 -39.25
N GLU A 65 11.99 -0.41 -38.70
CA GLU A 65 13.14 -1.05 -38.08
C GLU A 65 12.73 -1.84 -36.84
N SER A 66 11.96 -1.22 -35.95
CA SER A 66 11.41 -1.85 -34.74
C SER A 66 10.50 -3.04 -35.08
N ARG A 67 9.62 -2.90 -36.08
CA ARG A 67 8.76 -4.00 -36.55
C ARG A 67 9.56 -5.14 -37.17
N ASN A 68 10.64 -4.86 -37.88
CA ASN A 68 11.51 -5.91 -38.42
C ASN A 68 12.22 -6.67 -37.30
N LYS A 69 12.72 -5.98 -36.27
CA LYS A 69 13.32 -6.63 -35.08
C LYS A 69 12.31 -7.50 -34.34
N LEU A 70 11.06 -7.04 -34.20
CA LEU A 70 9.97 -7.83 -33.64
C LEU A 70 9.68 -9.10 -34.47
N ARG A 71 9.60 -8.97 -35.80
CA ARG A 71 9.42 -10.11 -36.71
C ARG A 71 10.56 -11.13 -36.63
N ILE A 72 11.78 -10.65 -36.40
CA ILE A 72 12.93 -11.54 -36.16
C ILE A 72 12.71 -12.28 -34.83
N LEU A 73 12.38 -11.57 -33.76
CA LEU A 73 12.11 -12.16 -32.44
C LEU A 73 11.04 -13.26 -32.52
N GLU A 74 9.93 -13.02 -33.22
CA GLU A 74 8.82 -13.98 -33.39
C GLU A 74 9.16 -15.22 -34.22
N ARG A 75 10.01 -15.07 -35.25
CA ARG A 75 10.45 -16.20 -36.09
C ARG A 75 11.41 -17.11 -35.35
N ASN A 76 12.01 -16.65 -34.26
CA ASN A 76 12.91 -17.45 -33.46
C ASN A 76 12.10 -18.31 -32.49
N CYS A 77 12.25 -19.63 -32.65
CA CYS A 77 11.75 -20.58 -31.67
C CYS A 77 12.76 -20.65 -30.52
N PHE A 78 12.36 -20.20 -29.33
CA PHE A 78 13.11 -20.41 -28.11
C PHE A 78 12.75 -21.77 -27.52
N ASN A 79 13.72 -22.49 -26.98
CA ASN A 79 13.48 -23.77 -26.29
C ASN A 79 12.94 -23.58 -24.85
N HIS A 80 12.61 -22.36 -24.46
CA HIS A 80 12.14 -21.97 -23.14
C HIS A 80 11.25 -20.73 -23.24
N ASN A 81 10.47 -20.48 -22.19
CA ASN A 81 9.68 -19.27 -22.05
C ASN A 81 10.50 -18.14 -21.42
N ILE A 82 10.34 -16.92 -21.93
CA ILE A 82 11.04 -15.74 -21.44
C ILE A 82 10.33 -15.26 -20.17
N HIS A 83 11.07 -15.20 -19.07
CA HIS A 83 10.52 -14.79 -17.77
C HIS A 83 10.53 -13.26 -17.67
N VAL A 84 9.36 -12.67 -17.53
CA VAL A 84 9.17 -11.21 -17.51
C VAL A 84 8.10 -10.85 -16.49
N LYS A 85 8.38 -9.92 -15.56
CA LYS A 85 7.36 -9.44 -14.62
C LYS A 85 6.40 -8.43 -15.24
N LYS A 86 6.92 -7.46 -15.99
CA LYS A 86 6.15 -6.37 -16.61
C LYS A 86 6.34 -6.36 -18.12
N PHE A 87 5.25 -6.49 -18.87
CA PHE A 87 5.26 -6.46 -20.33
C PHE A 87 4.50 -5.25 -20.86
N GLU A 88 5.17 -4.37 -21.62
CA GLU A 88 4.56 -3.18 -22.23
C GLU A 88 4.62 -3.25 -23.75
N ILE A 89 3.51 -2.98 -24.43
CA ILE A 89 3.47 -2.83 -25.89
C ILE A 89 2.75 -1.53 -26.29
N ARG A 90 3.45 -0.69 -27.04
CA ARG A 90 2.94 0.63 -27.46
C ARG A 90 2.23 0.63 -28.81
N ASN A 91 2.17 -0.51 -29.50
CA ASN A 91 1.37 -0.62 -30.73
C ASN A 91 0.96 -2.07 -31.01
N ILE A 92 -0.33 -2.38 -30.86
CA ILE A 92 -0.89 -3.71 -31.11
C ILE A 92 -1.26 -3.85 -32.60
N PHE A 93 -0.26 -4.05 -33.46
CA PHE A 93 -0.54 -4.60 -34.79
C PHE A 93 -0.33 -6.10 -34.77
N SER A 94 -1.32 -6.85 -35.27
CA SER A 94 -1.32 -8.19 -35.91
C SER A 94 -0.48 -9.35 -35.36
N ILE A 95 0.31 -9.18 -34.30
CA ILE A 95 1.41 -10.11 -34.02
C ILE A 95 1.61 -10.40 -32.51
N THR A 96 0.69 -9.89 -31.69
CA THR A 96 0.75 -9.99 -30.23
C THR A 96 0.52 -11.38 -29.63
N PRO A 97 -0.34 -12.28 -30.15
CA PRO A 97 -0.50 -13.61 -29.56
C PRO A 97 0.83 -14.38 -29.58
N THR A 98 1.60 -14.26 -30.66
CA THR A 98 2.89 -14.94 -30.81
C THR A 98 3.89 -14.51 -29.75
N VAL A 99 4.03 -13.20 -29.52
CA VAL A 99 4.97 -12.67 -28.52
C VAL A 99 4.53 -13.03 -27.11
N LEU A 100 3.24 -12.92 -26.79
CA LEU A 100 2.72 -13.35 -25.49
C LEU A 100 3.01 -14.84 -25.23
N ASN A 101 2.86 -15.69 -26.25
CA ASN A 101 3.10 -17.12 -26.13
C ASN A 101 4.58 -17.48 -25.90
N MET A 102 5.49 -16.53 -26.11
CA MET A 102 6.91 -16.70 -25.79
C MET A 102 7.22 -16.35 -24.34
N LEU A 103 6.30 -15.69 -23.63
CA LEU A 103 6.49 -15.27 -22.24
C LEU A 103 6.07 -16.36 -21.26
N ASP A 104 6.75 -16.43 -20.13
CA ASP A 104 6.37 -17.32 -19.05
C ASP A 104 5.16 -16.77 -18.28
N ARG A 105 4.08 -17.55 -18.27
CA ARG A 105 2.81 -17.16 -17.64
C ARG A 105 2.92 -16.97 -16.12
N GLU A 106 3.74 -17.76 -15.43
CA GLU A 106 3.80 -17.75 -13.96
C GLU A 106 4.54 -16.51 -13.44
N THR A 107 5.47 -15.99 -14.23
CA THR A 107 6.22 -14.76 -13.88
C THR A 107 5.53 -13.46 -14.26
N LEU A 108 4.55 -13.48 -15.17
CA LEU A 108 3.92 -12.29 -15.70
C LEU A 108 2.96 -11.65 -14.68
N GLU A 109 3.33 -10.48 -14.16
CA GLU A 109 2.56 -9.78 -13.13
C GLU A 109 1.74 -8.62 -13.70
N GLU A 110 2.31 -7.85 -14.63
CA GLU A 110 1.69 -6.64 -15.18
C GLU A 110 1.79 -6.61 -16.71
N VAL A 111 0.69 -6.23 -17.38
CA VAL A 111 0.65 -6.06 -18.83
C VAL A 111 0.14 -4.67 -19.17
N SER A 112 0.87 -3.93 -20.00
CA SER A 112 0.55 -2.57 -20.44
C SER A 112 0.37 -2.52 -21.96
N LEU A 113 -0.78 -2.03 -22.41
CA LEU A 113 -1.20 -2.02 -23.81
C LEU A 113 -1.49 -0.59 -24.26
N HIS A 114 -1.06 -0.23 -25.47
CA HIS A 114 -1.52 0.96 -26.16
C HIS A 114 -2.43 0.59 -27.33
N ILE A 115 -3.68 1.05 -27.27
CA ILE A 115 -4.76 0.69 -28.18
C ILE A 115 -5.15 1.91 -29.00
N THR A 116 -5.02 1.78 -30.32
CA THR A 116 -5.52 2.73 -31.32
C THR A 116 -6.70 2.14 -32.07
N ARG A 117 -7.39 2.96 -32.88
CA ARG A 117 -8.49 2.52 -33.77
C ARG A 117 -8.13 1.33 -34.65
N GLU A 118 -6.90 1.25 -35.10
CA GLU A 118 -6.45 0.18 -36.02
C GLU A 118 -6.18 -1.15 -35.29
N SER A 119 -6.07 -1.11 -33.96
CA SER A 119 -5.70 -2.26 -33.13
C SER A 119 -6.85 -2.84 -32.29
N VAL A 120 -7.94 -2.08 -32.11
CA VAL A 120 -9.03 -2.44 -31.20
C VAL A 120 -9.72 -3.74 -31.57
N GLU A 121 -9.82 -4.06 -32.86
CA GLU A 121 -10.43 -5.29 -33.37
C GLU A 121 -9.69 -6.55 -32.88
N LYS A 122 -8.40 -6.44 -32.52
CA LYS A 122 -7.56 -7.54 -32.05
C LYS A 122 -7.48 -7.64 -30.52
N LEU A 123 -8.03 -6.65 -29.82
CA LEU A 123 -7.97 -6.60 -28.36
C LEU A 123 -8.71 -7.78 -27.73
N ASP A 124 -9.85 -8.20 -28.29
CA ASP A 124 -10.61 -9.34 -27.76
C ASP A 124 -9.84 -10.66 -27.82
N GLU A 125 -9.19 -10.92 -28.96
CA GLU A 125 -8.32 -12.09 -29.12
C GLU A 125 -7.18 -12.07 -28.11
N PHE A 126 -6.53 -10.92 -27.94
CA PHE A 126 -5.45 -10.73 -26.97
C PHE A 126 -5.92 -10.98 -25.52
N LEU A 127 -7.03 -10.35 -25.12
CA LEU A 127 -7.61 -10.50 -23.78
C LEU A 127 -8.08 -11.91 -23.47
N SER A 128 -8.33 -12.73 -24.51
CA SER A 128 -8.69 -14.14 -24.37
C SER A 128 -7.48 -15.06 -24.09
N SER A 129 -6.25 -14.54 -24.15
CA SER A 129 -5.04 -15.34 -23.93
C SER A 129 -4.96 -15.91 -22.51
N GLU A 130 -4.59 -17.18 -22.40
CA GLU A 130 -4.34 -17.84 -21.10
C GLU A 130 -3.23 -17.15 -20.29
N HIS A 131 -2.28 -16.48 -20.96
CA HIS A 131 -1.17 -15.76 -20.30
C HIS A 131 -1.66 -14.58 -19.45
N LEU A 132 -2.84 -14.04 -19.76
CA LEU A 132 -3.44 -12.94 -18.99
C LEU A 132 -4.27 -13.45 -17.80
N LYS A 133 -4.52 -14.75 -17.70
CA LYS A 133 -5.23 -15.34 -16.55
C LYS A 133 -4.29 -15.45 -15.36
N GLY A 134 -4.45 -14.56 -14.40
CA GLY A 134 -3.69 -14.54 -13.13
C GLY A 134 -2.76 -13.34 -12.98
N ILE A 135 -2.68 -12.45 -13.98
CA ILE A 135 -1.90 -11.22 -13.88
C ILE A 135 -2.46 -10.33 -12.76
N LYS A 136 -1.57 -9.61 -12.08
CA LYS A 136 -1.92 -8.69 -10.99
C LYS A 136 -2.55 -7.40 -11.52
N MET A 137 -2.17 -6.95 -12.72
CA MET A 137 -2.67 -5.70 -13.31
C MET A 137 -2.63 -5.69 -14.84
N LEU A 138 -3.72 -5.21 -15.45
CA LEU A 138 -3.76 -4.82 -16.87
C LEU A 138 -3.84 -3.29 -16.98
N ASN A 139 -2.95 -2.67 -17.75
CA ASN A 139 -3.00 -1.26 -18.10
C ASN A 139 -3.31 -1.11 -19.58
N ILE A 140 -4.27 -0.28 -19.93
CA ILE A 140 -4.63 0.08 -21.30
C ILE A 140 -4.46 1.58 -21.43
N THR A 141 -3.83 2.06 -22.49
CA THR A 141 -3.79 3.46 -22.89
C THR A 141 -4.42 3.57 -24.28
N THR A 142 -5.34 4.51 -24.49
CA THR A 142 -6.06 4.58 -25.76
C THR A 142 -6.58 5.98 -26.05
N ASP A 143 -6.67 6.33 -27.34
CA ASP A 143 -7.34 7.54 -27.82
C ASP A 143 -8.80 7.31 -28.24
N LEU A 144 -9.29 6.08 -28.05
CA LEU A 144 -10.65 5.68 -28.39
C LEU A 144 -11.66 6.09 -27.33
N CYS A 145 -12.93 6.14 -27.75
CA CYS A 145 -14.01 6.24 -26.78
C CYS A 145 -14.11 4.92 -26.00
N PRO A 146 -14.29 4.94 -24.67
CA PRO A 146 -14.44 3.72 -23.88
C PRO A 146 -15.55 2.78 -24.35
N SER A 147 -16.60 3.30 -25.00
CA SER A 147 -17.66 2.48 -25.61
C SER A 147 -17.17 1.59 -26.75
N ASP A 148 -16.04 1.95 -27.35
CA ASP A 148 -15.47 1.26 -28.50
C ASP A 148 -14.50 0.14 -28.04
N LEU A 149 -14.19 0.07 -26.74
CA LEU A 149 -13.42 -1.03 -26.16
C LEU A 149 -14.33 -2.26 -25.98
N PRO A 150 -13.85 -3.46 -26.33
CA PRO A 150 -14.67 -4.64 -26.26
C PRO A 150 -14.85 -5.11 -24.81
N LEU A 151 -16.10 -5.10 -24.33
CA LEU A 151 -16.44 -5.25 -22.91
C LEU A 151 -16.42 -6.69 -22.39
N ARG A 152 -16.41 -7.69 -23.27
CA ARG A 152 -16.73 -9.08 -22.90
C ARG A 152 -15.64 -9.75 -22.07
N ASN A 153 -14.38 -9.42 -22.33
CA ASN A 153 -13.23 -10.14 -21.76
C ASN A 153 -12.57 -9.45 -20.56
N PHE A 154 -12.94 -8.20 -20.25
CA PHE A 154 -12.48 -7.51 -19.04
C PHE A 154 -13.00 -8.13 -17.74
N GLN A 155 -14.03 -8.98 -17.82
CA GLN A 155 -14.75 -9.51 -16.66
C GLN A 155 -13.93 -10.50 -15.82
N ASN A 156 -12.81 -11.00 -16.33
CA ASN A 156 -11.96 -11.99 -15.66
C ASN A 156 -10.68 -11.40 -15.02
N LEU A 157 -10.55 -10.07 -14.97
CA LEU A 157 -9.34 -9.39 -14.49
C LEU A 157 -9.57 -8.76 -13.12
N PRO A 158 -8.70 -9.01 -12.11
CA PRO A 158 -8.88 -8.47 -10.78
C PRO A 158 -8.58 -6.96 -10.70
N ARG A 159 -7.61 -6.45 -11.48
CA ARG A 159 -7.23 -5.03 -11.46
C ARG A 159 -6.98 -4.51 -12.87
N LEU A 160 -7.57 -3.36 -13.18
CA LEU A 160 -7.53 -2.73 -14.50
C LEU A 160 -7.21 -1.24 -14.41
N THR A 161 -6.38 -0.72 -15.30
CA THR A 161 -6.17 0.71 -15.53
C THR A 161 -6.45 1.01 -16.99
N ILE A 162 -7.21 2.07 -17.28
CA ILE A 162 -7.49 2.58 -18.62
C ILE A 162 -7.13 4.07 -18.64
N GLY A 163 -6.11 4.45 -19.38
CA GLY A 163 -5.72 5.81 -19.65
C GLY A 163 -6.27 6.29 -20.99
N LEU A 164 -7.04 7.38 -20.96
CA LEU A 164 -7.54 8.05 -22.16
C LEU A 164 -6.53 9.12 -22.60
N GLU A 165 -5.97 8.95 -23.79
CA GLU A 165 -4.92 9.80 -24.37
C GLU A 165 -5.46 10.59 -25.57
N GLY A 166 -5.01 11.83 -25.74
CA GLY A 166 -5.37 12.65 -26.91
C GLY A 166 -6.10 13.95 -26.58
N LYS A 167 -5.82 15.00 -27.36
CA LYS A 167 -6.46 16.31 -27.19
C LYS A 167 -7.93 16.22 -27.65
N HIS A 168 -8.83 16.57 -26.74
CA HIS A 168 -10.27 16.73 -27.01
C HIS A 168 -11.00 15.45 -27.47
N VAL A 169 -10.70 14.28 -26.88
CA VAL A 169 -11.47 13.04 -27.11
C VAL A 169 -12.97 13.30 -26.92
N GLU A 170 -13.35 14.08 -25.91
CA GLU A 170 -14.73 14.53 -25.67
C GLU A 170 -15.37 15.25 -26.86
N ARG A 171 -14.62 16.08 -27.61
CA ARG A 171 -15.15 16.84 -28.76
C ARG A 171 -15.27 16.00 -30.03
N ARG A 172 -14.54 14.89 -30.11
CA ARG A 172 -14.54 13.99 -31.29
C ARG A 172 -15.71 13.01 -31.26
N HIS A 173 -16.32 12.78 -30.10
CA HIS A 173 -17.40 11.81 -29.94
C HIS A 173 -18.67 12.47 -29.40
N ALA A 174 -19.75 12.42 -30.19
CA ALA A 174 -21.07 12.82 -29.71
C ALA A 174 -21.48 11.97 -28.49
N ASN A 175 -22.05 12.62 -27.48
CA ASN A 175 -22.49 11.99 -26.23
C ASN A 175 -21.40 11.21 -25.48
N PHE A 176 -20.13 11.62 -25.61
CA PHE A 176 -18.98 10.98 -24.95
C PHE A 176 -19.20 10.73 -23.46
N ILE A 177 -19.72 11.73 -22.73
CA ILE A 177 -20.02 11.64 -21.30
C ILE A 177 -20.96 10.48 -20.98
N LYS A 178 -22.05 10.34 -21.74
CA LYS A 178 -23.02 9.27 -21.57
C LYS A 178 -22.41 7.91 -21.90
N LYS A 179 -21.66 7.82 -23.00
CA LYS A 179 -20.95 6.59 -23.40
C LYS A 179 -19.93 6.13 -22.35
N LEU A 180 -19.18 7.06 -21.77
CA LEU A 180 -18.26 6.79 -20.68
C LEU A 180 -19.00 6.37 -19.40
N ALA A 181 -20.13 7.01 -19.07
CA ALA A 181 -20.95 6.61 -17.93
C ALA A 181 -21.53 5.19 -18.10
N ASP A 182 -22.03 4.85 -19.28
CA ASP A 182 -22.55 3.51 -19.59
C ASP A 182 -21.43 2.45 -19.52
N PHE A 183 -20.23 2.79 -20.01
CA PHE A 183 -19.04 1.96 -19.85
C PHE A 183 -18.71 1.67 -18.38
N ILE A 184 -18.68 2.71 -17.52
CA ILE A 184 -18.44 2.57 -16.08
C ILE A 184 -19.53 1.71 -15.43
N LYS A 185 -20.81 1.90 -15.77
CA LYS A 185 -21.92 1.09 -15.26
C LYS A 185 -21.75 -0.39 -15.61
N ASN A 186 -21.28 -0.70 -16.82
CA ASN A 186 -20.99 -2.07 -17.23
C ASN A 186 -19.82 -2.68 -16.44
N LEU A 187 -18.76 -1.93 -16.16
CA LEU A 187 -17.65 -2.40 -15.33
C LEU A 187 -18.09 -2.69 -13.89
N LEU A 188 -19.00 -1.87 -13.33
CA LEU A 188 -19.55 -2.08 -11.98
C LEU A 188 -20.36 -3.38 -11.85
N ASN A 189 -20.88 -3.91 -12.95
CA ASN A 189 -21.58 -5.20 -12.99
C ASN A 189 -20.63 -6.42 -12.99
N SER A 190 -19.32 -6.23 -13.19
CA SER A 190 -18.35 -7.33 -13.16
C SER A 190 -18.12 -7.83 -11.73
N THR A 191 -18.23 -9.14 -11.49
CA THR A 191 -18.08 -9.73 -10.15
C THR A 191 -16.63 -9.88 -9.72
N GLN A 192 -15.69 -10.04 -10.65
CA GLN A 192 -14.27 -10.33 -10.34
C GLN A 192 -13.38 -9.08 -10.30
N LEU A 193 -13.84 -7.95 -10.83
CA LEU A 193 -13.09 -6.70 -10.85
C LEU A 193 -13.01 -6.10 -9.43
N GLN A 194 -11.81 -6.02 -8.87
CA GLN A 194 -11.52 -5.44 -7.55
C GLN A 194 -11.16 -3.96 -7.66
N PHE A 195 -10.44 -3.58 -8.72
CA PHE A 195 -9.89 -2.23 -8.89
C PHE A 195 -9.96 -1.80 -10.35
N CYS A 196 -10.47 -0.59 -10.62
CA CYS A 196 -10.44 0.02 -11.95
C CYS A 196 -10.02 1.49 -11.88
N HIS A 197 -8.93 1.85 -12.55
CA HIS A 197 -8.43 3.20 -12.67
C HIS A 197 -8.75 3.75 -14.07
N LEU A 198 -9.47 4.88 -14.19
CA LEU A 198 -9.60 5.62 -15.46
C LEU A 198 -8.76 6.92 -15.43
N SER A 199 -7.55 6.93 -15.98
CA SER A 199 -6.77 8.17 -16.13
C SER A 199 -7.17 8.89 -17.42
N GLU A 200 -6.97 10.21 -17.45
CA GLU A 200 -7.03 10.98 -18.68
C GLU A 200 -5.89 12.00 -18.69
N ARG A 201 -5.18 12.13 -19.81
CA ARG A 201 -4.10 13.13 -19.91
C ARG A 201 -4.61 14.57 -20.12
N TYR A 202 -5.88 14.79 -20.52
CA TYR A 202 -6.44 16.13 -20.80
C TYR A 202 -7.96 16.31 -20.53
N THR A 203 -8.30 17.00 -19.42
CA THR A 203 -9.55 17.75 -19.12
C THR A 203 -10.91 17.28 -19.66
N VAL A 204 -11.41 16.10 -19.28
CA VAL A 204 -12.87 15.86 -19.17
C VAL A 204 -13.36 16.46 -17.85
N LYS A 205 -14.40 17.30 -17.93
CA LYS A 205 -15.04 17.88 -16.75
C LYS A 205 -15.84 16.78 -16.01
N MET A 206 -15.25 16.26 -14.94
CA MET A 206 -15.82 15.19 -14.11
C MET A 206 -17.23 15.50 -13.57
N GLU A 207 -17.54 16.78 -13.34
CA GLU A 207 -18.89 17.25 -12.99
C GLU A 207 -19.98 16.77 -13.95
N ARG A 208 -19.65 16.67 -15.25
CA ARG A 208 -20.59 16.24 -16.29
C ARG A 208 -20.79 14.73 -16.29
N ILE A 209 -19.79 13.94 -15.89
CA ILE A 209 -19.98 12.49 -15.75
C ILE A 209 -20.82 12.20 -14.52
N MET A 210 -20.58 12.93 -13.41
CA MET A 210 -21.32 12.75 -12.16
C MET A 210 -22.83 12.92 -12.31
N THR A 211 -23.31 13.74 -13.26
CA THR A 211 -24.76 13.89 -13.52
C THR A 211 -25.41 12.58 -13.97
N GLU A 212 -24.67 11.68 -14.63
CA GLU A 212 -25.18 10.37 -15.08
C GLU A 212 -25.32 9.33 -13.96
N PHE A 213 -24.89 9.69 -12.73
CA PHE A 213 -24.87 8.82 -11.55
C PHE A 213 -25.61 9.42 -10.34
N GLN A 214 -26.53 10.37 -10.52
CA GLN A 214 -27.22 11.06 -9.41
C GLN A 214 -28.39 10.28 -8.77
N SER A 215 -28.39 8.94 -8.81
CA SER A 215 -29.43 8.16 -8.13
C SER A 215 -29.33 8.30 -6.61
N ARG A 216 -30.44 8.68 -5.96
CA ARG A 216 -30.52 8.91 -4.51
C ARG A 216 -30.08 7.72 -3.67
N GLU A 217 -30.34 6.51 -4.15
CA GLU A 217 -29.97 5.25 -3.49
C GLU A 217 -28.47 4.96 -3.53
N THR A 218 -27.77 5.56 -4.51
CA THR A 218 -26.34 5.36 -4.70
C THR A 218 -25.49 6.47 -4.09
N MET A 219 -26.08 7.62 -3.75
CA MET A 219 -25.34 8.74 -3.18
C MET A 219 -24.94 8.47 -1.73
N VAL A 220 -23.72 8.85 -1.35
CA VAL A 220 -23.24 8.76 0.03
C VAL A 220 -23.38 10.13 0.70
N PRO A 221 -24.16 10.25 1.79
CA PRO A 221 -24.29 11.49 2.54
C PRO A 221 -22.92 12.02 2.97
N GLY A 222 -22.65 13.31 2.75
CA GLY A 222 -21.36 13.94 3.06
C GLY A 222 -20.27 13.76 1.99
N PHE A 223 -20.49 12.91 0.98
CA PHE A 223 -19.50 12.62 -0.07
C PHE A 223 -20.10 12.75 -1.49
N PRO A 224 -20.18 13.98 -2.05
CA PRO A 224 -20.85 14.24 -3.33
C PRO A 224 -20.17 13.56 -4.54
N ASN A 225 -18.92 13.15 -4.39
CA ASN A 225 -18.12 12.47 -5.42
C ASN A 225 -18.10 10.94 -5.25
N ILE A 226 -18.84 10.38 -4.28
CA ILE A 226 -18.89 8.94 -4.02
C ILE A 226 -20.26 8.40 -4.38
N ARG A 227 -20.28 7.22 -5.03
CA ARG A 227 -21.48 6.41 -5.22
C ARG A 227 -21.26 4.99 -4.67
N ARG A 228 -22.25 4.45 -3.95
CA ARG A 228 -22.31 3.05 -3.50
C ARG A 228 -23.31 2.29 -4.35
N PHE A 229 -22.89 1.17 -4.93
CA PHE A 229 -23.75 0.28 -5.69
C PHE A 229 -23.87 -1.07 -4.95
N PRO A 230 -25.10 -1.55 -4.68
CA PRO A 230 -25.29 -2.85 -4.06
C PRO A 230 -24.83 -3.95 -5.01
N ILE A 231 -24.10 -4.96 -4.49
CA ILE A 231 -23.71 -6.12 -5.28
C ILE A 231 -24.91 -7.08 -5.36
N PRO A 232 -25.44 -7.38 -6.56
CA PRO A 232 -26.58 -8.29 -6.72
C PRO A 232 -26.29 -9.65 -6.08
N GLY A 233 -27.15 -10.11 -5.17
CA GLY A 233 -27.01 -11.40 -4.48
C GLY A 233 -26.15 -11.41 -3.21
N SER A 234 -25.73 -10.24 -2.70
CA SER A 234 -24.98 -10.11 -1.43
C SER A 234 -25.79 -9.40 -0.33
N ASN A 235 -25.42 -9.61 0.94
CA ASN A 235 -26.00 -8.89 2.08
C ASN A 235 -25.59 -7.40 2.04
N MET A 236 -26.43 -6.50 2.59
CA MET A 236 -26.28 -5.02 2.56
C MET A 236 -24.92 -4.43 3.00
N SER A 237 -24.05 -5.23 3.62
CA SER A 237 -22.69 -4.84 4.00
C SER A 237 -21.67 -4.88 2.84
N SER A 238 -22.00 -5.48 1.69
CA SER A 238 -21.09 -5.60 0.54
C SER A 238 -21.50 -4.67 -0.61
N ASN A 239 -20.82 -3.52 -0.72
CA ASN A 239 -21.12 -2.49 -1.73
C ASN A 239 -19.90 -2.20 -2.62
N ARG A 240 -20.11 -1.96 -3.92
CA ARG A 240 -19.09 -1.40 -4.82
C ARG A 240 -19.07 0.12 -4.68
N ILE A 241 -17.87 0.71 -4.64
CA ILE A 241 -17.67 2.15 -4.49
C ILE A 241 -17.17 2.74 -5.80
N LEU A 242 -17.88 3.74 -6.33
CA LEU A 242 -17.44 4.57 -7.45
C LEU A 242 -17.03 5.94 -6.92
N LEU A 243 -15.80 6.37 -7.21
CA LEU A 243 -15.22 7.64 -6.77
C LEU A 243 -14.89 8.52 -7.99
N PHE A 244 -15.29 9.79 -7.97
CA PHE A 244 -14.97 10.77 -9.02
C PHE A 244 -13.85 11.73 -8.53
N THR A 245 -12.66 11.71 -9.16
CA THR A 245 -11.52 12.59 -8.80
C THR A 245 -11.30 13.70 -9.85
N LEU A 246 -11.04 14.94 -9.41
CA LEU A 246 -11.00 16.15 -10.27
C LEU A 246 -9.66 16.43 -11.00
N SER A 247 -8.73 15.48 -11.07
CA SER A 247 -7.51 15.61 -11.87
C SER A 247 -7.00 14.24 -12.32
N SER A 248 -6.98 13.99 -13.64
CA SER A 248 -6.09 13.10 -14.44
C SER A 248 -5.46 11.82 -13.86
N LEU A 249 -5.90 11.26 -12.73
CA LEU A 249 -5.34 10.09 -12.05
C LEU A 249 -6.43 9.48 -11.13
N LEU A 250 -7.22 8.52 -11.62
CA LEU A 250 -8.00 7.57 -10.80
C LEU A 250 -7.12 6.52 -10.07
N SER A 251 -6.17 6.94 -9.25
CA SER A 251 -5.49 6.01 -8.34
C SER A 251 -6.41 5.71 -7.13
N PHE A 252 -6.57 4.45 -6.69
CA PHE A 252 -6.85 4.29 -5.25
C PHE A 252 -5.51 4.46 -4.52
N SER A 253 -5.34 5.62 -3.88
CA SER A 253 -5.04 5.75 -2.45
C SER A 253 -4.70 7.21 -2.12
N ILE A 254 -5.45 7.74 -1.14
CA ILE A 254 -5.13 8.77 -0.13
C ILE A 254 -4.58 10.14 -0.60
N ALA A 255 -5.51 11.12 -0.54
CA ALA A 255 -5.44 12.49 0.02
C ALA A 255 -4.44 13.56 -0.48
N ALA A 256 -5.03 14.72 -0.83
CA ALA A 256 -4.58 16.09 -0.49
C ALA A 256 -5.76 17.05 -0.83
N ASP A 257 -6.22 18.04 -0.06
CA ASP A 257 -5.70 18.67 1.17
C ASP A 257 -6.82 19.56 1.78
N SER A 258 -7.75 18.97 2.54
CA SER A 258 -8.69 19.78 3.35
C SER A 258 -9.03 19.19 4.70
N CYS A 259 -8.76 17.90 4.92
CA CYS A 259 -8.95 17.28 6.22
C CYS A 259 -7.66 17.20 7.02
N ARG A 260 -7.37 18.29 7.72
CA ARG A 260 -6.27 18.38 8.68
C ARG A 260 -6.68 19.30 9.82
N ASP A 261 -6.00 19.15 10.94
CA ASP A 261 -6.03 20.16 11.98
C ASP A 261 -5.05 21.27 11.60
N PHE A 262 -5.53 22.52 11.66
CA PHE A 262 -4.76 23.73 11.37
C PHE A 262 -4.05 24.25 12.61
N ASP A 263 -4.58 23.95 13.80
CA ASP A 263 -3.84 24.16 15.04
C ASP A 263 -3.21 22.85 15.48
N ASN A 264 -2.02 22.98 16.04
CA ASN A 264 -1.34 21.85 16.61
C ASN A 264 -2.19 21.32 17.80
N ASN A 265 -2.58 22.13 18.77
CA ASN A 265 -3.14 21.66 20.05
C ASN A 265 -4.52 20.96 19.96
N CYS A 266 -5.11 20.84 18.77
CA CYS A 266 -6.38 20.17 18.52
C CYS A 266 -6.54 18.80 19.22
N ARG A 267 -5.55 17.91 19.05
CA ARG A 267 -5.58 16.59 19.69
C ARG A 267 -5.65 16.69 21.21
N ASP A 268 -4.85 17.58 21.80
CA ASP A 268 -4.78 17.77 23.26
C ASP A 268 -6.08 18.36 23.79
N TRP A 269 -6.64 19.36 23.11
CA TRP A 269 -7.91 19.97 23.49
C TRP A 269 -9.07 18.97 23.46
N ILE A 270 -9.10 18.09 22.46
CA ILE A 270 -10.20 17.13 22.28
C ILE A 270 -10.06 15.95 23.23
N THR A 271 -8.82 15.56 23.58
CA THR A 271 -8.55 14.56 24.63
C THR A 271 -9.03 15.04 26.01
N VAL A 272 -8.88 16.35 26.30
CA VAL A 272 -9.27 16.94 27.59
C VAL A 272 -10.75 17.29 27.65
N ASN A 273 -11.31 17.83 26.56
CA ASN A 273 -12.71 18.23 26.49
C ASN A 273 -13.27 17.96 25.08
N PRO A 274 -13.86 16.77 24.84
CA PRO A 274 -14.47 16.44 23.55
C PRO A 274 -15.54 17.44 23.09
N ASN A 275 -16.28 18.04 24.04
CA ASN A 275 -17.34 19.01 23.74
C ASN A 275 -16.81 20.33 23.17
N ALA A 276 -15.50 20.59 23.27
CA ALA A 276 -14.86 21.78 22.71
C ALA A 276 -15.05 21.90 21.20
N CYS A 277 -15.27 20.77 20.51
CA CYS A 277 -15.61 20.72 19.09
C CYS A 277 -16.92 21.44 18.74
N ASP A 278 -17.87 21.51 19.69
CA ASP A 278 -19.16 22.17 19.51
C ASP A 278 -19.24 23.50 20.24
N SER A 279 -18.60 23.61 21.41
CA SER A 279 -18.71 24.79 22.28
C SER A 279 -17.73 25.92 21.94
N THR A 280 -16.65 25.64 21.22
CA THR A 280 -15.56 26.61 20.99
C THR A 280 -15.33 26.82 19.50
N GLU A 281 -15.79 27.97 18.98
CA GLU A 281 -15.77 28.29 17.54
C GLU A 281 -14.37 28.20 16.91
N TYR A 282 -13.32 28.58 17.65
CA TYR A 282 -11.94 28.44 17.18
C TYR A 282 -11.55 26.97 17.00
N ILE A 283 -11.82 26.11 17.99
CA ILE A 283 -11.51 24.67 17.93
C ILE A 283 -12.33 24.02 16.82
N LYS A 284 -13.62 24.35 16.74
CA LYS A 284 -14.51 23.88 15.68
C LYS A 284 -13.98 24.16 14.28
N ARG A 285 -13.37 25.34 14.04
CA ARG A 285 -12.81 25.73 12.74
C ARG A 285 -11.40 25.20 12.50
N SER A 286 -10.57 25.15 13.54
CA SER A 286 -9.15 24.81 13.43
C SER A 286 -8.88 23.31 13.55
N CYS A 287 -9.80 22.53 14.12
CA CYS A 287 -9.60 21.11 14.49
C CYS A 287 -10.52 20.15 13.73
N LEU A 288 -10.67 20.36 12.41
CA LEU A 288 -11.64 19.64 11.58
C LEU A 288 -11.47 18.11 11.65
N LYS A 289 -10.22 17.63 11.66
CA LYS A 289 -9.91 16.19 11.65
C LYS A 289 -10.10 15.61 13.04
N SER A 290 -9.50 16.22 14.07
CA SER A 290 -9.62 15.71 15.43
C SER A 290 -11.06 15.78 15.96
N CYS A 291 -11.87 16.75 15.51
CA CYS A 291 -13.29 16.82 15.85
C CYS A 291 -14.17 15.85 15.05
N GLY A 292 -13.60 15.09 14.12
CA GLY A 292 -14.33 14.16 13.24
C GLY A 292 -15.32 14.86 12.31
N GLN A 293 -15.07 16.14 11.98
CA GLN A 293 -15.87 16.88 10.99
C GLN A 293 -15.48 16.53 9.55
N CYS A 294 -14.29 15.94 9.39
CA CYS A 294 -13.80 15.39 8.15
C CYS A 294 -12.88 14.20 8.45
N GLY A 295 -12.66 13.35 7.45
CA GLY A 295 -11.79 12.19 7.58
C GLY A 295 -12.48 11.08 8.37
N ASP A 296 -12.32 9.85 7.89
CA ASP A 296 -12.80 8.68 8.62
C ASP A 296 -11.77 8.33 9.69
N VAL A 297 -12.13 8.51 10.97
CA VAL A 297 -11.34 8.05 12.11
C VAL A 297 -11.92 6.71 12.53
N ASP A 298 -11.10 5.66 12.54
CA ASP A 298 -11.50 4.37 13.09
C ASP A 298 -11.96 4.58 14.54
N PRO A 299 -13.15 4.11 14.94
CA PRO A 299 -13.65 4.29 16.30
C PRO A 299 -12.62 3.93 17.38
N LYS A 300 -11.77 2.92 17.16
CA LYS A 300 -10.77 2.49 18.15
C LYS A 300 -9.65 3.51 18.40
N TYR A 301 -9.59 4.59 17.61
CA TYR A 301 -8.68 5.71 17.85
C TYR A 301 -9.38 7.06 18.01
N ASP A 302 -10.71 7.05 18.05
CA ASP A 302 -11.49 8.28 18.24
C ASP A 302 -11.37 8.75 19.68
N LEU A 303 -10.50 9.74 19.92
CA LEU A 303 -10.25 10.31 21.25
C LEU A 303 -11.50 10.90 21.92
N ARG A 304 -12.57 11.18 21.17
CA ARG A 304 -13.86 11.61 21.75
C ARG A 304 -14.53 10.49 22.54
N ARG A 305 -14.18 9.23 22.26
CA ARG A 305 -14.61 8.02 23.00
C ARG A 305 -13.71 7.71 24.19
N LEU A 306 -12.59 8.41 24.36
CA LEU A 306 -11.67 8.15 25.46
C LEU A 306 -12.34 8.53 26.79
N SER A 307 -12.34 7.62 27.76
CA SER A 307 -12.85 7.90 29.09
C SER A 307 -11.98 8.92 29.82
N GLN A 308 -12.59 9.68 30.73
CA GLN A 308 -11.91 10.76 31.45
C GLN A 308 -10.73 10.24 32.29
N GLU A 309 -10.80 9.01 32.80
CA GLU A 309 -9.70 8.39 33.55
C GLU A 309 -8.47 8.12 32.68
N LEU A 310 -8.65 7.92 31.36
CA LEU A 310 -7.59 7.61 30.41
C LEU A 310 -7.01 8.85 29.72
N THR A 311 -7.60 10.03 29.90
CA THR A 311 -7.10 11.32 29.38
C THR A 311 -5.59 11.52 29.59
N PRO A 312 -4.97 11.20 30.75
CA PRO A 312 -3.53 11.39 30.96
C PRO A 312 -2.63 10.59 30.00
N ILE A 313 -3.14 9.50 29.42
CA ILE A 313 -2.40 8.63 28.49
C ILE A 313 -2.96 8.66 27.06
N GLY A 314 -3.94 9.52 26.77
CA GLY A 314 -4.58 9.61 25.45
C GLY A 314 -3.61 9.97 24.30
N PHE A 315 -2.46 10.57 24.63
CA PHE A 315 -1.41 10.87 23.67
C PHE A 315 -0.80 9.61 23.03
N LEU A 316 -0.90 8.45 23.69
CA LEU A 316 -0.40 7.18 23.20
C LEU A 316 -1.29 6.52 22.14
N VAL A 317 -2.58 6.85 22.10
CA VAL A 317 -3.55 6.22 21.19
C VAL A 317 -3.09 6.40 19.73
N GLY A 318 -3.23 5.35 18.93
CA GLY A 318 -2.85 5.27 17.52
C GLY A 318 -1.88 4.12 17.23
N LYS A 319 -1.44 4.03 15.97
CA LYS A 319 -0.38 3.11 15.54
C LYS A 319 0.93 3.82 15.37
N TRP A 320 1.99 3.19 15.87
CA TRP A 320 3.35 3.68 15.81
C TRP A 320 4.25 2.63 15.18
N ARG A 321 5.02 3.00 14.17
CA ARG A 321 5.83 2.06 13.41
C ARG A 321 7.24 2.58 13.17
N SER A 322 8.20 1.68 13.23
CA SER A 322 9.58 1.92 12.81
C SER A 322 10.09 0.73 12.03
N GLU A 323 10.57 0.92 10.80
CA GLU A 323 11.14 -0.19 10.00
C GLU A 323 12.57 -0.54 10.42
N HIS A 324 13.34 0.47 10.87
CA HIS A 324 14.78 0.36 11.11
C HIS A 324 15.25 1.13 12.35
N GLY A 325 14.35 1.72 13.14
CA GLY A 325 14.71 2.58 14.26
C GLY A 325 14.99 1.82 15.57
N GLY A 326 14.67 0.52 15.63
CA GLY A 326 14.91 -0.32 16.79
C GLY A 326 16.36 -0.77 16.90
N LYS A 327 16.90 -0.75 18.11
CA LYS A 327 18.24 -1.23 18.46
C LYS A 327 18.13 -2.14 19.67
N ALA A 328 18.63 -3.36 19.54
CA ALA A 328 18.75 -4.32 20.63
C ALA A 328 20.22 -4.45 21.04
N ILE A 329 20.49 -4.30 22.33
CA ILE A 329 21.83 -4.33 22.91
C ILE A 329 21.74 -5.05 24.25
N PHE A 330 22.55 -6.07 24.47
CA PHE A 330 22.76 -6.63 25.81
C PHE A 330 24.12 -7.35 25.83
N PRO A 331 24.84 -7.46 26.96
CA PRO A 331 26.18 -8.06 26.99
C PRO A 331 26.26 -9.48 26.40
N THR A 332 25.18 -10.25 26.46
CA THR A 332 25.14 -11.65 26.02
C THR A 332 24.57 -11.85 24.62
N ILE A 333 24.17 -10.79 23.92
CA ILE A 333 23.62 -10.87 22.56
C ILE A 333 24.40 -9.95 21.60
N PRO A 334 24.53 -10.32 20.31
CA PRO A 334 25.03 -9.38 19.31
C PRO A 334 24.15 -8.13 19.26
N LYS A 335 24.75 -6.97 19.01
CA LYS A 335 23.97 -5.76 18.73
C LYS A 335 23.31 -5.92 17.36
N PHE A 336 22.01 -5.70 17.30
CA PHE A 336 21.27 -5.73 16.04
C PHE A 336 20.17 -4.67 16.02
N THR A 337 19.65 -4.43 14.83
CA THR A 337 18.55 -3.51 14.59
C THR A 337 17.30 -4.28 14.18
N PHE A 338 16.14 -3.81 14.60
CA PHE A 338 14.85 -4.44 14.34
C PHE A 338 13.80 -3.40 13.92
N GLY A 339 12.76 -3.88 13.23
CA GLY A 339 11.55 -3.12 13.01
C GLY A 339 10.49 -3.50 14.03
N GLU A 340 9.60 -2.57 14.37
CA GLU A 340 8.51 -2.82 15.31
C GLU A 340 7.32 -1.91 15.00
N GLU A 341 6.13 -2.47 15.22
CA GLU A 341 4.86 -1.76 15.22
C GLU A 341 4.18 -1.96 16.56
N ILE A 342 3.70 -0.87 17.15
CA ILE A 342 2.82 -0.91 18.31
C ILE A 342 1.47 -0.28 17.97
N GLU A 343 0.39 -0.88 18.45
CA GLU A 343 -0.96 -0.33 18.37
C GLU A 343 -1.50 -0.12 19.78
N ILE A 344 -1.96 1.11 20.05
CA ILE A 344 -2.63 1.46 21.30
C ILE A 344 -4.02 1.98 20.95
N SER A 345 -5.06 1.26 21.36
CA SER A 345 -6.44 1.54 20.94
C SER A 345 -7.43 1.57 22.09
N ILE A 346 -8.49 2.34 21.88
CA ILE A 346 -9.65 2.45 22.78
C ILE A 346 -10.48 1.17 22.62
N PRO A 347 -10.88 0.50 23.73
CA PRO A 347 -11.70 -0.70 23.66
C PRO A 347 -13.08 -0.42 23.04
N ASP A 348 -13.75 -1.50 22.62
CA ASP A 348 -15.13 -1.43 22.13
C ASP A 348 -16.10 -1.07 23.26
N ASP A 349 -17.19 -0.35 22.93
CA ASP A 349 -18.22 0.09 23.88
C ASP A 349 -18.93 -1.10 24.56
N ALA A 350 -18.84 -2.30 23.98
CA ALA A 350 -19.31 -3.55 24.57
C ALA A 350 -18.48 -3.99 25.80
N MET A 351 -17.21 -3.58 25.89
CA MET A 351 -16.39 -3.78 27.08
C MET A 351 -16.63 -2.63 28.07
N GLN A 352 -17.39 -2.90 29.12
CA GLN A 352 -17.58 -1.97 30.26
C GLN A 352 -16.29 -1.69 31.06
N SER A 353 -15.14 -2.22 30.63
CA SER A 353 -13.84 -1.96 31.25
C SER A 353 -13.31 -0.58 30.83
N ALA A 354 -14.05 0.48 31.16
CA ALA A 354 -13.79 1.89 30.81
C ALA A 354 -12.45 2.47 31.35
N HIS A 355 -11.53 1.61 31.79
CA HIS A 355 -10.34 1.96 32.54
C HIS A 355 -9.03 1.43 31.91
N ALA A 356 -9.07 0.85 30.71
CA ALA A 356 -7.86 0.40 30.03
C ALA A 356 -7.86 0.59 28.51
N LEU A 357 -6.70 0.91 27.95
CA LEU A 357 -6.39 0.86 26.52
C LEU A 357 -5.87 -0.52 26.14
N ASN A 358 -6.18 -0.99 24.93
CA ASN A 358 -5.57 -2.17 24.35
C ASN A 358 -4.14 -1.84 23.91
N TYR A 359 -3.21 -2.78 24.08
CA TYR A 359 -1.83 -2.66 23.65
C TYR A 359 -1.41 -3.91 22.87
N THR A 360 -0.85 -3.70 21.68
CA THR A 360 -0.14 -4.75 20.94
C THR A 360 1.20 -4.24 20.46
N ALA A 361 2.18 -5.13 20.40
CA ALA A 361 3.49 -4.88 19.82
C ALA A 361 3.92 -6.09 18.99
N PHE A 362 4.49 -5.83 17.82
CA PHE A 362 5.04 -6.85 16.93
C PHE A 362 6.37 -6.38 16.37
N ALA A 363 7.44 -7.12 16.68
CA ALA A 363 8.80 -6.83 16.24
C ALA A 363 9.30 -7.88 15.24
N TRP A 364 10.04 -7.44 14.22
CA TRP A 364 10.56 -8.29 13.16
C TRP A 364 12.02 -7.99 12.80
N SER A 365 12.69 -9.00 12.23
CA SER A 365 14.06 -8.88 11.73
C SER A 365 14.10 -8.00 10.48
N ILE A 366 15.13 -7.17 10.33
CA ILE A 366 15.19 -6.23 9.18
C ILE A 366 15.41 -6.97 7.86
N ASN A 367 16.21 -8.03 7.88
CA ASN A 367 16.64 -8.73 6.66
C ASN A 367 15.55 -9.65 6.11
N ASP A 368 15.02 -10.50 6.97
CA ASP A 368 14.17 -11.63 6.56
C ASP A 368 12.70 -11.40 6.92
N LYS A 369 12.40 -10.34 7.69
CA LYS A 369 11.06 -10.00 8.20
C LYS A 369 10.46 -11.08 9.10
N ASP A 370 11.30 -11.96 9.64
CA ASP A 370 10.91 -12.97 10.63
C ASP A 370 10.45 -12.30 11.93
N GLU A 371 9.40 -12.84 12.54
CA GLU A 371 8.93 -12.42 13.87
C GLU A 371 10.02 -12.66 14.91
N LEU A 372 10.37 -11.60 15.66
CA LEU A 372 11.32 -11.66 16.76
C LEU A 372 10.60 -11.71 18.11
N HIS A 373 9.59 -10.87 18.28
CA HIS A 373 8.89 -10.69 19.54
C HIS A 373 7.49 -10.17 19.31
N SER A 374 6.52 -10.64 20.10
CA SER A 374 5.18 -10.07 20.12
C SER A 374 4.64 -9.96 21.55
N GLU A 375 4.05 -8.81 21.86
CA GLU A 375 3.44 -8.50 23.15
C GLU A 375 1.96 -8.12 22.96
N TYR A 376 1.11 -8.59 23.86
CA TYR A 376 -0.30 -8.24 23.91
C TYR A 376 -0.68 -7.88 25.34
N GLY A 377 -1.48 -6.83 25.52
CA GLY A 377 -1.72 -6.32 26.86
C GLY A 377 -2.73 -5.20 26.97
N TYR A 378 -2.73 -4.60 28.16
CA TYR A 378 -3.61 -3.48 28.51
C TYR A 378 -2.87 -2.42 29.32
N ILE A 379 -3.20 -1.15 29.07
CA ILE A 379 -2.69 0.01 29.81
C ILE A 379 -3.83 0.63 30.59
N SER A 380 -3.75 0.62 31.92
CA SER A 380 -4.78 1.16 32.80
C SER A 380 -4.28 2.33 33.63
N VAL A 381 -5.17 3.25 33.98
CA VAL A 381 -4.84 4.39 34.85
C VAL A 381 -5.54 4.20 36.19
N LYS A 382 -4.79 4.29 37.29
CA LYS A 382 -5.37 4.24 38.62
C LYS A 382 -6.21 5.51 38.86
N PRO A 383 -7.52 5.38 39.18
CA PRO A 383 -8.43 6.52 39.29
C PRO A 383 -7.92 7.62 40.22
N ASN A 384 -8.10 8.89 39.82
CA ASN A 384 -7.68 10.08 40.58
C ASN A 384 -6.17 10.15 40.89
N THR A 385 -5.34 9.41 40.16
CA THR A 385 -3.89 9.46 40.28
C THR A 385 -3.24 9.64 38.91
N LYS A 386 -1.91 9.74 38.88
CA LYS A 386 -1.11 9.66 37.66
C LYS A 386 -0.41 8.30 37.52
N GLU A 387 -0.79 7.31 38.32
CA GLU A 387 -0.18 5.99 38.25
C GLU A 387 -0.82 5.19 37.11
N VAL A 388 0.03 4.63 36.26
CA VAL A 388 -0.35 3.84 35.09
C VAL A 388 0.22 2.43 35.27
N ALA A 389 -0.59 1.42 34.94
CA ALA A 389 -0.16 0.03 34.92
C ALA A 389 -0.21 -0.51 33.49
N LEU A 390 0.85 -1.19 33.06
CA LEU A 390 0.94 -1.95 31.83
C LEU A 390 1.00 -3.44 32.19
N THR A 391 0.07 -4.21 31.64
CA THR A 391 0.05 -5.67 31.79
C THR A 391 0.20 -6.32 30.43
N THR A 392 1.17 -7.22 30.27
CA THR A 392 1.48 -7.84 28.96
C THR A 392 1.71 -9.34 29.07
N VAL A 393 1.39 -10.04 27.98
CA VAL A 393 1.71 -11.44 27.71
C VAL A 393 2.51 -11.48 26.41
N MET A 394 3.58 -12.27 26.41
CA MET A 394 4.58 -12.28 25.35
C MET A 394 4.71 -13.67 24.72
N ASN A 395 5.03 -13.73 23.42
CA ASN A 395 5.15 -14.99 22.68
C ASN A 395 6.29 -15.92 23.19
N ASN A 396 7.31 -15.35 23.85
CA ASN A 396 8.37 -16.11 24.53
C ASN A 396 7.95 -16.68 25.91
N GLY A 397 6.67 -16.52 26.30
CA GLY A 397 6.10 -17.14 27.48
C GLY A 397 6.28 -16.35 28.77
N PHE A 398 6.52 -15.04 28.66
CA PHE A 398 6.56 -14.11 29.79
C PHE A 398 5.23 -13.38 29.96
N VAL A 399 4.92 -13.05 31.21
CA VAL A 399 3.83 -12.16 31.59
C VAL A 399 4.40 -11.11 32.53
N THR A 400 4.16 -9.83 32.28
CA THR A 400 4.68 -8.76 33.14
C THR A 400 3.57 -7.84 33.63
N VAL A 401 3.72 -7.38 34.87
CA VAL A 401 2.98 -6.26 35.45
C VAL A 401 3.99 -5.16 35.71
N GLU A 402 3.85 -4.04 35.00
CA GLU A 402 4.72 -2.87 35.15
C GLU A 402 3.88 -1.66 35.58
N GLU A 403 4.37 -0.86 36.54
CA GLU A 403 3.66 0.33 37.04
C GLU A 403 4.58 1.55 37.09
N GLY A 404 4.00 2.73 36.88
CA GLY A 404 4.67 3.99 37.21
C GLY A 404 3.88 5.24 36.82
N PRO A 405 4.39 6.43 37.20
CA PRO A 405 3.67 7.67 37.01
C PRO A 405 3.78 8.19 35.56
N VAL A 406 2.69 8.77 35.07
CA VAL A 406 2.70 9.65 33.88
C VAL A 406 3.05 11.09 34.27
N ASN A 407 4.09 11.63 33.65
CA ASN A 407 4.59 12.98 33.87
C ASN A 407 4.63 13.74 32.54
N GLY A 408 3.54 14.45 32.23
CA GLY A 408 3.38 15.13 30.95
C GLY A 408 3.34 14.12 29.81
N ASN A 409 4.35 14.18 28.95
CA ASN A 409 4.47 13.34 27.75
C ASN A 409 5.30 12.07 27.96
N GLN A 410 5.63 11.76 29.21
CA GLN A 410 6.48 10.63 29.56
C GLN A 410 5.78 9.69 30.54
N ILE A 411 5.95 8.39 30.34
CA ILE A 411 5.62 7.34 31.31
C ILE A 411 6.88 6.53 31.57
N ARG A 412 7.17 6.29 32.84
CA ARG A 412 8.27 5.42 33.25
C ARG A 412 7.74 4.30 34.13
N PHE A 413 7.58 3.14 33.54
CA PHE A 413 7.16 1.93 34.22
C PHE A 413 8.36 1.24 34.89
N ARG A 414 8.07 0.58 36.00
CA ARG A 414 8.96 -0.37 36.65
C ARG A 414 8.24 -1.68 36.86
N LEU A 415 8.94 -2.79 36.65
CA LEU A 415 8.42 -4.12 36.92
C LEU A 415 7.94 -4.25 38.37
N LYS A 416 6.75 -4.81 38.53
CA LYS A 416 6.17 -5.20 39.82
C LYS A 416 6.12 -6.70 39.97
N ASP A 417 5.77 -7.39 38.89
CA ASP A 417 5.70 -8.84 38.86
C ASP A 417 6.00 -9.39 37.47
N ILE A 418 6.52 -10.62 37.42
CA ILE A 418 6.92 -11.30 36.20
C ILE A 418 6.67 -12.81 36.27
N GLY A 419 5.66 -13.26 35.54
CA GLY A 419 5.34 -14.66 35.33
C GLY A 419 6.11 -15.26 34.16
N ARG A 420 6.43 -16.55 34.24
CA ARG A 420 7.10 -17.32 33.17
C ARG A 420 6.48 -18.70 33.07
N ILE A 421 6.34 -19.20 31.85
CA ILE A 421 6.07 -20.62 31.62
C ILE A 421 7.27 -21.47 32.05
N SER A 422 7.02 -22.68 32.57
CA SER A 422 8.04 -23.52 33.22
C SER A 422 9.17 -24.01 32.31
N PHE A 423 8.96 -23.95 31.00
CA PHE A 423 9.90 -24.42 29.97
C PHE A 423 10.44 -23.28 29.08
N SER A 424 10.25 -22.01 29.49
CA SER A 424 10.94 -20.90 28.83
C SER A 424 12.45 -20.98 29.09
N ARG A 425 13.25 -20.80 28.03
CA ARG A 425 14.71 -20.99 28.05
C ARG A 425 15.48 -19.67 28.23
N ASP A 426 14.78 -18.54 28.25
CA ASP A 426 15.40 -17.23 28.28
C ASP A 426 16.09 -16.95 29.62
N LEU A 427 17.17 -16.17 29.56
CA LEU A 427 17.89 -15.69 30.75
C LEU A 427 16.88 -15.07 31.73
N PRO A 428 17.00 -15.35 33.04
CA PRO A 428 16.03 -14.89 34.02
C PRO A 428 16.14 -13.37 34.17
N VAL A 429 15.34 -12.66 33.37
CA VAL A 429 15.00 -11.25 33.55
C VAL A 429 14.59 -11.07 35.01
N HIS A 430 15.25 -10.19 35.74
CA HIS A 430 15.01 -9.97 37.16
C HIS A 430 14.19 -8.69 37.39
N ASP A 431 14.52 -7.60 36.69
CA ASP A 431 13.81 -6.33 36.77
C ASP A 431 13.77 -5.67 35.38
N LEU A 432 12.77 -4.83 35.14
CA LEU A 432 12.56 -4.08 33.91
C LEU A 432 12.22 -2.63 34.23
N VAL A 433 12.76 -1.70 33.45
CA VAL A 433 12.34 -0.29 33.45
C VAL A 433 12.04 0.12 32.01
N ARG A 434 10.75 0.27 31.70
CA ARG A 434 10.25 0.74 30.40
C ARG A 434 9.96 2.23 30.48
N GLU A 435 10.48 3.00 29.54
CA GLU A 435 10.22 4.43 29.43
C GLU A 435 9.66 4.75 28.05
N TRP A 436 8.50 5.39 28.01
CA TRP A 436 7.88 5.92 26.81
C TRP A 436 7.83 7.43 26.90
N THR A 437 8.39 8.12 25.90
CA THR A 437 8.41 9.58 25.83
C THR A 437 7.91 10.03 24.47
N LEU A 438 6.82 10.80 24.46
CA LEU A 438 6.35 11.47 23.26
C LEU A 438 7.22 12.73 23.04
N LEU A 439 8.11 12.66 22.04
CA LEU A 439 9.06 13.73 21.74
C LEU A 439 8.36 14.87 20.99
N ASP A 440 7.47 14.51 20.07
CA ASP A 440 6.61 15.40 19.30
C ASP A 440 5.34 14.62 18.88
N ARG A 441 4.44 15.25 18.13
CA ARG A 441 3.13 14.69 17.72
C ARG A 441 3.20 13.37 16.97
N SER A 442 4.27 13.18 16.22
CA SER A 442 4.48 12.07 15.31
C SER A 442 5.55 11.12 15.82
N THR A 443 6.33 11.50 16.83
CA THR A 443 7.50 10.73 17.27
C THR A 443 7.37 10.25 18.70
N LEU A 444 7.20 8.93 18.87
CA LEU A 444 7.27 8.26 20.17
C LEU A 444 8.64 7.60 20.32
N GLN A 445 9.27 7.77 21.48
CA GLN A 445 10.49 7.07 21.83
C GLN A 445 10.19 6.05 22.93
N ALA A 446 10.63 4.81 22.74
CA ALA A 446 10.62 3.79 23.78
C ALA A 446 12.03 3.33 24.13
N ARG A 447 12.27 3.14 25.42
CA ARG A 447 13.49 2.56 25.97
C ARG A 447 13.11 1.45 26.94
N LEU A 448 13.78 0.33 26.87
CA LEU A 448 13.65 -0.75 27.84
C LEU A 448 15.02 -1.00 28.43
N ASN A 449 15.15 -0.80 29.73
CA ASN A 449 16.27 -1.31 30.49
C ASN A 449 15.87 -2.63 31.14
N MET A 450 16.83 -3.54 31.20
CA MET A 450 16.67 -4.87 31.74
C MET A 450 17.79 -5.19 32.71
N GLU A 451 17.42 -5.82 33.82
CA GLU A 451 18.33 -6.46 34.76
C GLU A 451 18.13 -7.97 34.68
N THR A 452 19.20 -8.73 34.81
CA THR A 452 19.18 -10.20 34.90
C THR A 452 19.92 -10.62 36.16
N LEU A 453 19.83 -11.89 36.56
CA LEU A 453 20.59 -12.39 37.73
C LEU A 453 22.11 -12.13 37.67
N THR A 454 22.68 -11.98 36.48
CA THR A 454 24.14 -11.83 36.30
C THR A 454 24.54 -10.44 35.80
N HIS A 455 23.61 -9.58 35.44
CA HIS A 455 23.89 -8.24 34.92
C HIS A 455 22.91 -7.24 35.51
N GLY A 456 23.44 -6.17 36.12
CA GLY A 456 22.63 -5.07 36.65
C GLY A 456 21.83 -4.33 35.56
N MET A 457 20.94 -3.45 36.00
CA MET A 457 20.06 -2.67 35.14
C MET A 457 20.82 -1.89 34.06
N GLN A 458 20.54 -2.20 32.79
CA GLN A 458 21.18 -1.57 31.63
C GLN A 458 20.24 -1.59 30.42
N GLU A 459 20.54 -0.76 29.41
CA GLU A 459 19.72 -0.67 28.20
C GLU A 459 19.69 -1.99 27.45
N HIS A 460 18.48 -2.46 27.17
CA HIS A 460 18.20 -3.64 26.38
C HIS A 460 17.71 -3.27 24.98
N THR A 461 16.70 -2.40 24.91
CA THR A 461 16.17 -1.91 23.63
C THR A 461 15.96 -0.40 23.65
N PHE A 462 16.17 0.18 22.48
CA PHE A 462 15.85 1.58 22.18
C PHE A 462 15.18 1.64 20.82
N ILE A 463 14.09 2.39 20.71
CA ILE A 463 13.39 2.58 19.44
C ILE A 463 12.70 3.94 19.36
N ARG A 464 12.68 4.51 18.16
CA ARG A 464 11.86 5.67 17.81
C ARG A 464 10.87 5.28 16.72
N TYR A 465 9.61 5.56 16.97
CA TYR A 465 8.50 5.27 16.07
C TYR A 465 7.98 6.55 15.44
N ASN A 466 7.45 6.41 14.22
CA ASN A 466 6.60 7.40 13.60
C ASN A 466 5.13 6.97 13.75
N LYS A 467 4.24 7.92 14.07
CA LYS A 467 2.79 7.68 14.05
C LYS A 467 2.32 7.48 12.60
N ILE A 468 1.65 6.35 12.34
CA ILE A 468 1.12 6.00 11.01
C ILE A 468 -0.40 6.05 10.96
N GLU A 469 -1.10 5.85 12.09
CA GLU A 469 -2.54 6.05 12.21
C GLU A 469 -2.86 6.92 13.45
N PRO A 470 -3.87 7.82 13.37
CA PRO A 470 -4.28 8.69 14.48
C PRO A 470 -4.68 7.94 15.73
#